data_AF-A0A379Y457-F1
#
_entry.id   AF-A0A379Y457-F1
#
_cell.length_a   1.000
_cell.length_b   1.000
_cell.length_c   1.000
_cell.angle_alpha   90.00
_cell.angle_beta   90.00
_cell.angle_gamma   90.00
#
_symmetry.space_group_name_H-M   'P 1'
#
loop_
_entity.id
_entity.type
_entity.pdbx_description
1 polymer ?
#
loop_
_entity_poly.entity_id
_entity_poly.type
_entity_poly.pdbx_seq_one_letter_code
_entity_poly.pdbx_strand_id
1 'polypeptide(L)'
;MQVISKSGQKVEKLDKSLLDQHIAELDYQISRQLDEVMHHPEFQRVESLWRGLKHTVDRTDFRQNVKIEILDVSKDDLRQDFEDAPEIIQSGLYHHTYSMEYDQPGGEPIAAIISSYEFDSSAQDVALLRNISKVSAAAHMPFIGSVGPKFFHKNNMEEVAAIKDIGNYFDRAEYIKWKAFRDSEDSRYIGLTMPRVLGRLPYGPDTVPVRSFNYVEEVKGPDHEKYLWTNASFAFAANMVKSFINNGWCVQIRGPQAGGAVQDLPIHLYDLGTGNQVKIPSEVMIPETREFEFSNLGFIPLSYYKNRDYSCFFSANSAQNPALYDTADATPTAASMPVCHTSSCCHVSRTT
;
A
#
# COMPACT_ATOMS: atom_id res chain seq x y z
N MET A 1 -3.36 -40.09 12.20
CA MET A 1 -3.45 -41.48 12.75
C MET A 1 -4.83 -41.85 13.33
N GLN A 2 -5.66 -40.93 13.82
CA GLN A 2 -7.02 -41.27 14.34
C GLN A 2 -8.07 -41.60 13.26
N VAL A 3 -7.93 -41.07 12.04
CA VAL A 3 -8.91 -41.32 10.95
C VAL A 3 -8.81 -42.74 10.41
N ILE A 4 -7.60 -43.30 10.36
CA ILE A 4 -7.32 -44.69 9.94
C ILE A 4 -7.84 -45.69 11.00
N SER A 5 -7.80 -45.35 12.29
CA SER A 5 -8.38 -46.24 13.33
C SER A 5 -9.90 -46.31 13.30
N LYS A 6 -10.59 -45.35 12.66
CA LYS A 6 -12.05 -45.33 12.51
C LYS A 6 -12.54 -45.99 11.20
N SER A 7 -11.65 -46.39 10.29
CA SER A 7 -12.00 -46.81 8.91
C SER A 7 -12.69 -48.18 8.79
N GLY A 8 -13.31 -48.71 9.84
CA GLY A 8 -13.86 -50.06 9.88
C GLY A 8 -15.15 -50.24 10.69
N GLN A 9 -15.78 -49.16 11.16
CA GLN A 9 -17.08 -49.27 11.85
C GLN A 9 -18.19 -49.55 10.83
N LYS A 10 -18.88 -50.69 10.97
CA LYS A 10 -20.09 -50.99 10.20
C LYS A 10 -21.20 -50.03 10.64
N VAL A 11 -21.58 -49.13 9.74
CA VAL A 11 -22.73 -48.23 9.93
C VAL A 11 -24.00 -48.99 9.54
N GLU A 12 -24.83 -49.35 10.52
CA GLU A 12 -26.06 -50.13 10.28
C GLU A 12 -27.23 -49.29 9.73
N LYS A 13 -27.20 -47.96 9.93
CA LYS A 13 -28.15 -47.00 9.33
C LYS A 13 -27.45 -45.68 9.01
N LEU A 14 -27.65 -45.18 7.79
CA LEU A 14 -27.24 -43.84 7.38
C LEU A 14 -28.23 -42.81 7.94
N ASP A 15 -27.95 -42.30 9.14
CA ASP A 15 -28.65 -41.12 9.65
C ASP A 15 -28.07 -39.85 8.99
N LYS A 16 -28.95 -38.93 8.58
CA LYS A 16 -28.54 -37.64 7.98
C LYS A 16 -27.56 -36.88 8.89
N SER A 17 -27.76 -36.94 10.20
CA SER A 17 -26.88 -36.32 11.19
C SER A 17 -25.45 -36.89 11.19
N LEU A 18 -25.29 -38.20 10.96
CA LEU A 18 -23.97 -38.84 10.84
C LEU A 18 -23.26 -38.39 9.56
N LEU A 19 -23.98 -38.30 8.44
CA LEU A 19 -23.48 -37.74 7.19
C LEU A 19 -23.01 -36.29 7.37
N ASP A 20 -23.85 -35.45 7.99
CA ASP A 20 -23.53 -34.04 8.24
C ASP A 20 -22.29 -33.89 9.15
N GLN A 21 -22.12 -34.76 10.15
CA GLN A 21 -20.92 -34.79 10.99
C GLN A 21 -19.67 -35.17 10.20
N HIS A 22 -19.74 -36.18 9.33
CA HIS A 22 -18.60 -36.57 8.51
C HIS A 22 -18.23 -35.50 7.47
N ILE A 23 -19.22 -34.83 6.88
CA ILE A 23 -18.99 -33.69 5.99
C ILE A 23 -18.32 -32.56 6.76
N ALA A 24 -18.80 -32.22 7.96
CA ALA A 24 -18.20 -31.19 8.79
C ALA A 24 -16.75 -31.51 9.19
N GLU A 25 -16.43 -32.78 9.48
CA GLU A 25 -15.06 -33.20 9.79
C GLU A 25 -14.14 -33.12 8.56
N LEU A 26 -14.64 -33.44 7.36
CA LEU A 26 -13.92 -33.26 6.10
C LEU A 26 -13.69 -31.78 5.79
N ASP A 27 -14.74 -30.95 5.88
CA ASP A 27 -14.67 -29.51 5.66
C ASP A 27 -13.67 -28.86 6.62
N TYR A 28 -13.63 -29.30 7.88
CA TYR A 28 -12.65 -28.84 8.86
C TYR A 28 -11.21 -29.20 8.46
N GLN A 29 -10.97 -30.44 8.00
CA GLN A 29 -9.63 -30.86 7.55
C GLN A 29 -9.18 -30.09 6.30
N ILE A 30 -10.08 -29.89 5.34
CA ILE A 30 -9.82 -29.11 4.12
C ILE A 30 -9.55 -27.65 4.48
N SER A 31 -10.34 -27.06 5.37
CA SER A 31 -10.18 -25.67 5.81
C SER A 31 -8.80 -25.44 6.43
N ARG A 32 -8.36 -26.32 7.32
CA ARG A 32 -7.02 -26.22 7.93
C ARG A 32 -5.90 -26.32 6.90
N GLN A 33 -6.02 -27.23 5.94
CA GLN A 33 -5.00 -27.36 4.91
C GLN A 33 -4.98 -26.14 3.98
N LEU A 34 -6.14 -25.55 3.72
CA LEU A 34 -6.27 -24.34 2.91
C LEU A 34 -5.74 -23.11 3.64
N ASP A 35 -5.95 -23.00 4.95
CA ASP A 35 -5.38 -21.95 5.81
C ASP A 35 -3.84 -21.95 5.71
N GLU A 36 -3.20 -23.12 5.81
CA GLU A 36 -1.74 -23.24 5.67
C GLU A 36 -1.24 -22.77 4.30
N VAL A 37 -1.98 -23.04 3.22
CA VAL A 37 -1.62 -22.60 1.87
C VAL A 37 -1.83 -21.09 1.71
N MET A 38 -2.96 -20.56 2.19
CA MET A 38 -3.32 -19.15 2.01
C MET A 38 -2.58 -18.21 2.95
N HIS A 39 -2.18 -18.68 4.13
CA HIS A 39 -1.37 -17.92 5.08
C HIS A 39 0.12 -18.10 4.83
N HIS A 40 0.53 -18.85 3.79
CA HIS A 40 1.92 -18.94 3.41
C HIS A 40 2.43 -17.59 2.89
N PRO A 41 3.58 -17.07 3.37
CA PRO A 41 4.07 -15.73 3.02
C PRO A 41 4.19 -15.45 1.52
N GLU A 42 4.68 -16.42 0.73
CA GLU A 42 4.78 -16.26 -0.72
C GLU A 42 3.40 -16.13 -1.40
N PHE A 43 2.40 -16.88 -0.92
CA PHE A 43 1.06 -16.81 -1.47
C PHE A 43 0.41 -15.47 -1.13
N GLN A 44 0.50 -15.05 0.14
CA GLN A 44 -0.01 -13.75 0.57
C GLN A 44 0.67 -12.58 -0.16
N ARG A 45 1.98 -12.67 -0.44
CA ARG A 45 2.70 -11.65 -1.21
C ARG A 45 2.13 -11.49 -2.62
N VAL A 46 1.88 -12.59 -3.32
CA VAL A 46 1.28 -12.56 -4.66
C VAL A 46 -0.20 -12.15 -4.59
N GLU A 47 -0.96 -12.68 -3.63
CA GLU A 47 -2.37 -12.36 -3.45
C GLU A 47 -2.57 -10.87 -3.15
N SER A 48 -1.77 -10.29 -2.24
CA SER A 48 -1.85 -8.88 -1.86
C SER A 48 -1.51 -7.95 -3.03
N LEU A 49 -0.52 -8.29 -3.85
CA LEU A 49 -0.17 -7.56 -5.07
C LEU A 49 -1.37 -7.49 -6.03
N TRP A 50 -1.91 -8.65 -6.40
CA TRP A 50 -3.00 -8.74 -7.38
C TRP A 50 -4.30 -8.17 -6.85
N ARG A 51 -4.60 -8.33 -5.56
CA ARG A 51 -5.77 -7.72 -4.94
C ARG A 51 -5.65 -6.20 -4.81
N GLY A 52 -4.46 -5.69 -4.53
CA GLY A 52 -4.18 -4.25 -4.58
C GLY A 52 -4.40 -3.67 -5.96
N LEU A 53 -3.84 -4.32 -6.99
CA LEU A 53 -4.09 -3.92 -8.37
C LEU A 53 -5.57 -3.99 -8.72
N LYS A 54 -6.26 -5.08 -8.35
CA LYS A 54 -7.70 -5.24 -8.55
C LYS A 54 -8.51 -4.12 -7.87
N HIS A 55 -8.12 -3.73 -6.66
CA HIS A 55 -8.74 -2.62 -5.94
C HIS A 55 -8.67 -1.31 -6.72
N THR A 56 -7.52 -0.99 -7.32
CA THR A 56 -7.35 0.21 -8.16
C THR A 56 -8.14 0.10 -9.47
N VAL A 57 -8.09 -1.06 -10.15
CA VAL A 57 -8.81 -1.31 -11.41
C VAL A 57 -10.33 -1.20 -11.22
N ASP A 58 -10.88 -1.79 -10.16
CA ASP A 58 -12.33 -1.77 -9.90
C ASP A 58 -12.88 -0.37 -9.57
N ARG A 59 -12.01 0.52 -9.08
CA ARG A 59 -12.35 1.91 -8.75
C ARG A 59 -12.04 2.89 -9.89
N THR A 60 -11.54 2.40 -11.02
CA THR A 60 -11.18 3.22 -12.18
C THR A 60 -12.25 3.12 -13.26
N ASP A 61 -12.80 4.27 -13.69
CA ASP A 61 -13.65 4.33 -14.88
C ASP A 61 -12.79 4.54 -16.13
N PHE A 62 -12.49 3.45 -16.84
CA PHE A 62 -11.69 3.46 -18.06
C PHE A 62 -12.34 4.20 -19.24
N ARG A 63 -13.61 4.62 -19.14
CA ARG A 63 -14.26 5.44 -20.17
C ARG A 63 -13.80 6.90 -20.14
N GLN A 64 -13.19 7.33 -19.04
CA GLN A 64 -12.81 8.72 -18.77
C GLN A 64 -11.33 8.98 -19.08
N ASN A 65 -10.80 8.44 -20.18
CA ASN A 65 -9.41 8.61 -20.64
C ASN A 65 -8.34 8.24 -19.59
N VAL A 66 -8.58 7.17 -18.82
CA VAL A 66 -7.59 6.62 -17.89
C VAL A 66 -7.03 5.33 -18.46
N LYS A 67 -5.71 5.21 -18.47
CA LYS A 67 -4.99 3.99 -18.84
C LYS A 67 -4.12 3.54 -17.66
N ILE A 68 -4.06 2.22 -17.45
CA ILE A 68 -3.23 1.61 -16.43
C ILE A 68 -2.33 0.61 -17.16
N GLU A 69 -1.03 0.83 -17.06
CA GLU A 69 -0.01 -0.06 -17.59
C GLU A 69 0.63 -0.84 -16.43
N ILE A 70 0.98 -2.09 -16.71
CA ILE A 70 1.53 -3.00 -15.71
C ILE A 70 2.91 -3.42 -16.18
N LEU A 71 3.91 -3.09 -15.37
CA LEU A 71 5.28 -3.52 -15.55
C LEU A 71 5.63 -4.49 -14.40
N ASP A 72 5.87 -5.75 -14.74
CA ASP A 72 6.29 -6.77 -13.79
C ASP A 72 7.82 -6.72 -13.65
N VAL A 73 8.27 -6.17 -12.52
CA VAL A 73 9.67 -6.05 -12.17
C VAL A 73 9.79 -6.37 -10.67
N SER A 74 10.79 -7.16 -10.29
CA SER A 74 11.10 -7.34 -8.88
C SER A 74 11.93 -6.17 -8.36
N LYS A 75 11.84 -5.91 -7.05
CA LYS A 75 12.62 -4.84 -6.42
C LYS A 75 14.13 -5.05 -6.59
N ASP A 76 14.58 -6.31 -6.56
CA ASP A 76 15.99 -6.66 -6.71
C ASP A 76 16.46 -6.51 -8.16
N ASP A 77 15.63 -6.89 -9.15
CA ASP A 77 15.95 -6.69 -10.57
C ASP A 77 16.03 -5.20 -10.91
N LEU A 78 15.12 -4.37 -10.36
CA LEU A 78 15.19 -2.93 -10.55
C LEU A 78 16.48 -2.34 -9.96
N ARG A 79 16.97 -2.90 -8.86
CA ARG A 79 18.24 -2.47 -8.25
C ARG A 79 19.42 -2.88 -9.10
N GLN A 80 19.42 -4.11 -9.59
CA GLN A 80 20.45 -4.60 -10.49
C GLN A 80 20.50 -3.77 -11.79
N ASP A 81 19.36 -3.41 -12.37
CA ASP A 81 19.26 -2.54 -13.56
C ASP A 81 19.96 -1.19 -13.34
N PHE A 82 19.77 -0.56 -12.18
CA PHE A 82 20.46 0.69 -11.85
C PHE A 82 21.94 0.54 -11.52
N GLU A 83 22.39 -0.64 -11.07
CA GLU A 83 23.80 -0.93 -10.80
C GLU A 83 24.56 -1.26 -12.10
N ASP A 84 23.89 -1.94 -13.05
CA ASP A 84 24.44 -2.31 -14.34
C ASP A 84 24.51 -1.12 -15.31
N ALA A 85 23.55 -0.18 -15.20
CA ALA A 85 23.51 1.02 -16.03
C ALA A 85 24.62 2.02 -15.64
N PRO A 86 25.54 2.40 -16.57
CA PRO A 86 26.57 3.40 -16.28
C PRO A 86 26.01 4.77 -15.93
N GLU A 87 24.88 5.11 -16.53
CA GLU A 87 24.14 6.36 -16.32
C GLU A 87 22.65 6.06 -16.21
N ILE A 88 21.93 6.89 -15.46
CA ILE A 88 20.50 6.73 -15.20
C ILE A 88 19.67 6.79 -16.49
N ILE A 89 20.11 7.57 -17.47
CA ILE A 89 19.44 7.67 -18.78
C ILE A 89 19.51 6.37 -19.61
N GLN A 90 20.38 5.43 -19.23
CA GLN A 90 20.53 4.13 -19.88
C GLN A 90 19.83 3.00 -19.11
N SER A 91 19.16 3.31 -17.98
CA SER A 91 18.46 2.29 -17.21
C SER A 91 17.16 1.84 -17.90
N GLY A 92 16.75 0.60 -17.66
CA GLY A 92 15.51 0.05 -18.20
C GLY A 92 14.28 0.86 -17.79
N LEU A 93 14.23 1.34 -16.53
CA LEU A 93 13.12 2.18 -16.07
C LEU A 93 13.05 3.51 -16.82
N TYR A 94 14.19 4.14 -17.11
CA TYR A 94 14.23 5.38 -17.89
C TYR A 94 13.78 5.15 -19.33
N HIS A 95 14.18 4.01 -19.92
CA HIS A 95 13.77 3.65 -21.27
C HIS A 95 12.24 3.50 -21.39
N HIS A 96 11.61 2.75 -20.48
CA HIS A 96 10.17 2.54 -20.49
C HIS A 96 9.36 3.80 -20.20
N THR A 97 9.85 4.67 -19.32
CA THR A 97 9.05 5.80 -18.82
C THR A 97 9.30 7.08 -19.59
N TYR A 98 10.56 7.37 -19.91
CA TYR A 98 10.97 8.59 -20.61
C TYR A 98 11.08 8.36 -22.12
N SER A 99 11.89 7.39 -22.55
CA SER A 99 12.22 7.24 -23.99
C SER A 99 11.06 6.75 -24.84
N MET A 100 10.28 5.78 -24.35
CA MET A 100 9.17 5.20 -25.10
C MET A 100 7.93 6.09 -25.14
N GLU A 101 7.66 6.84 -24.06
CA GLU A 101 6.42 7.60 -23.90
C GLU A 101 6.65 9.12 -23.92
N TYR A 102 7.50 9.65 -23.05
CA TYR A 102 7.64 11.10 -22.87
C TYR A 102 8.38 11.80 -24.03
N ASP A 103 9.47 11.22 -24.52
CA ASP A 103 10.29 11.78 -25.61
C ASP A 103 9.81 11.38 -27.01
N GLN A 104 8.81 10.50 -27.09
CA GLN A 104 8.30 9.99 -28.36
C GLN A 104 7.17 10.89 -28.90
N PRO A 105 7.26 11.37 -30.16
CA PRO A 105 6.18 12.14 -30.76
C PRO A 105 4.87 11.34 -30.84
N GLY A 106 3.84 11.81 -30.14
CA GLY A 106 2.54 11.15 -30.05
C GLY A 106 2.46 10.03 -28.99
N GLY A 107 3.47 9.89 -28.13
CA GLY A 107 3.42 9.04 -26.95
C GLY A 107 2.46 9.56 -25.88
N GLU A 108 2.17 8.71 -24.89
CA GLU A 108 1.25 9.02 -23.80
C GLU A 108 2.01 9.08 -22.47
N PRO A 109 2.37 10.27 -21.98
CA PRO A 109 3.27 10.39 -20.84
C PRO A 109 2.65 9.80 -19.56
N ILE A 110 3.41 8.96 -18.86
CA ILE A 110 2.98 8.24 -17.65
C ILE A 110 2.71 9.20 -16.50
N ALA A 111 1.48 9.30 -16.01
CA ALA A 111 1.07 10.27 -14.99
C ALA A 111 1.76 10.10 -13.62
N ALA A 112 1.88 8.87 -13.15
CA ALA A 112 2.52 8.51 -11.90
C ALA A 112 2.92 7.03 -11.95
N ILE A 113 3.97 6.66 -11.24
CA ILE A 113 4.34 5.26 -11.03
C ILE A 113 3.84 4.84 -9.66
N ILE A 114 3.06 3.75 -9.63
CA ILE A 114 2.58 3.15 -8.39
C ILE A 114 3.33 1.84 -8.18
N SER A 115 4.13 1.78 -7.14
CA SER A 115 4.86 0.58 -6.76
C SER A 115 4.18 -0.13 -5.59
N SER A 116 4.27 -1.45 -5.58
CA SER A 116 3.91 -2.30 -4.45
C SER A 116 5.07 -2.52 -3.48
N TYR A 117 6.22 -1.89 -3.74
CA TYR A 117 7.44 -2.07 -2.95
C TYR A 117 7.33 -1.44 -1.58
N GLU A 118 7.85 -2.18 -0.61
CA GLU A 118 8.08 -1.70 0.72
C GLU A 118 9.54 -1.30 0.88
N PHE A 119 9.79 -0.03 1.14
CA PHE A 119 11.12 0.52 1.36
C PHE A 119 11.48 0.50 2.84
N ASP A 120 12.74 0.21 3.11
CA ASP A 120 13.37 0.29 4.42
C ASP A 120 14.38 1.45 4.51
N SER A 121 14.99 1.61 5.69
CA SER A 121 16.00 2.64 5.94
C SER A 121 17.41 2.19 5.57
N SER A 122 17.56 1.03 4.91
CA SER A 122 18.86 0.52 4.50
C SER A 122 19.51 1.45 3.47
N ALA A 123 20.85 1.45 3.47
CA ALA A 123 21.63 2.19 2.48
C ALA A 123 21.26 1.85 1.03
N GLN A 124 20.86 0.61 0.83
CA GLN A 124 20.53 0.02 -0.45
C GLN A 124 19.19 0.54 -0.98
N ASP A 125 18.15 0.55 -0.14
CA ASP A 125 16.84 1.09 -0.50
C ASP A 125 16.87 2.61 -0.68
N VAL A 126 17.61 3.33 0.16
CA VAL A 126 17.77 4.78 0.01
C VAL A 126 18.53 5.11 -1.30
N ALA A 127 19.49 4.29 -1.71
CA ALA A 127 20.16 4.45 -3.00
C ALA A 127 19.20 4.19 -4.17
N LEU A 128 18.38 3.14 -4.08
CA LEU A 128 17.32 2.86 -5.06
C LEU A 128 16.35 4.04 -5.17
N LEU A 129 15.83 4.56 -4.05
CA LEU A 129 14.94 5.72 -4.03
C LEU A 129 15.58 6.96 -4.67
N ARG A 130 16.88 7.17 -4.46
CA ARG A 130 17.62 8.27 -5.10
C ARG A 130 17.74 8.11 -6.61
N ASN A 131 17.92 6.88 -7.11
CA ASN A 131 17.96 6.64 -8.55
C ASN A 131 16.57 6.79 -9.17
N ILE A 132 15.55 6.23 -8.53
CA ILE A 132 14.14 6.39 -8.94
C ILE A 132 13.74 7.87 -8.94
N SER A 133 14.14 8.65 -7.93
CA SER A 133 13.77 10.07 -7.85
C SER A 133 14.33 10.88 -9.02
N LYS A 134 15.54 10.54 -9.50
CA LYS A 134 16.14 11.18 -10.68
C LYS A 134 15.41 10.84 -11.97
N VAL A 135 15.04 9.57 -12.17
CA VAL A 135 14.20 9.16 -13.31
C VAL A 135 12.83 9.86 -13.26
N SER A 136 12.23 9.88 -12.08
CA SER A 136 10.94 10.52 -11.79
C SER A 136 10.97 12.03 -12.06
N ALA A 137 12.07 12.69 -11.70
CA ALA A 137 12.29 14.11 -11.96
C ALA A 137 12.46 14.40 -13.46
N ALA A 138 13.17 13.54 -14.20
CA ALA A 138 13.37 13.69 -15.64
C ALA A 138 12.08 13.51 -16.44
N ALA A 139 11.26 12.50 -16.11
CA ALA A 139 10.00 12.20 -16.77
C ALA A 139 8.80 12.98 -16.20
N HIS A 140 9.03 13.87 -15.23
CA HIS A 140 7.99 14.60 -14.51
C HIS A 140 6.87 13.65 -14.04
N MET A 141 7.21 12.57 -13.34
CA MET A 141 6.22 11.60 -12.87
C MET A 141 6.48 11.31 -11.39
N PRO A 142 5.53 11.53 -10.47
CA PRO A 142 5.73 11.11 -9.10
C PRO A 142 5.73 9.59 -9.00
N PHE A 143 6.63 9.06 -8.16
CA PHE A 143 6.71 7.67 -7.79
C PHE A 143 6.12 7.48 -6.39
N ILE A 144 5.11 6.62 -6.29
CA ILE A 144 4.44 6.28 -5.04
C ILE A 144 4.88 4.88 -4.62
N GLY A 145 5.42 4.75 -3.43
CA GLY A 145 5.70 3.47 -2.78
C GLY A 145 5.11 3.40 -1.39
N SER A 146 5.55 2.43 -0.61
CA SER A 146 5.22 2.35 0.81
C SER A 146 6.43 2.13 1.69
N VAL A 147 6.26 2.45 2.96
CA VAL A 147 7.19 2.05 4.02
C VAL A 147 6.48 1.12 4.99
N GLY A 148 7.21 0.11 5.45
CA GLY A 148 6.72 -0.78 6.49
C GLY A 148 7.48 -0.66 7.79
N PRO A 149 7.23 -1.56 8.75
CA PRO A 149 7.76 -1.45 10.10
C PRO A 149 9.29 -1.56 10.15
N LYS A 150 9.89 -2.30 9.22
CA LYS A 150 11.35 -2.44 9.08
C LYS A 150 12.05 -1.11 8.82
N PHE A 151 11.40 -0.17 8.14
CA PHE A 151 11.93 1.18 7.94
C PHE A 151 12.24 1.85 9.28
N PHE A 152 11.35 1.67 10.26
CA PHE A 152 11.45 2.20 11.62
C PHE A 152 12.18 1.24 12.58
N HIS A 153 12.94 0.25 12.07
CA HIS A 153 13.60 -0.77 12.89
C HIS A 153 12.67 -1.44 13.91
N LYS A 154 11.40 -1.62 13.53
CA LYS A 154 10.34 -2.29 14.31
C LYS A 154 9.90 -3.56 13.59
N ASN A 155 9.32 -4.48 14.37
CA ASN A 155 8.76 -5.70 13.81
C ASN A 155 7.35 -5.45 13.28
N ASN A 156 6.56 -4.67 14.03
CA ASN A 156 5.14 -4.44 13.75
C ASN A 156 4.82 -2.96 13.63
N MET A 157 3.80 -2.63 12.84
CA MET A 157 3.33 -1.26 12.67
C MET A 157 2.70 -0.68 13.95
N GLU A 158 2.23 -1.53 14.86
CA GLU A 158 1.77 -1.11 16.20
C GLU A 158 2.88 -0.49 17.04
N GLU A 159 4.10 -1.05 16.96
CA GLU A 159 5.27 -0.51 17.64
C GLU A 159 5.70 0.83 17.06
N VAL A 160 5.47 1.02 15.75
CA VAL A 160 5.73 2.29 15.06
C VAL A 160 4.80 3.38 15.57
N ALA A 161 3.50 3.09 15.69
CA ALA A 161 2.54 4.04 16.26
C ALA A 161 2.79 4.33 17.76
N ALA A 162 3.43 3.40 18.48
CA ALA A 162 3.77 3.55 19.89
C ALA A 162 5.03 4.43 20.13
N ILE A 163 5.79 4.81 19.10
CA ILE A 163 6.98 5.67 19.24
C ILE A 163 6.55 7.05 19.77
N LYS A 164 6.92 7.41 21.00
CA LYS A 164 6.49 8.67 21.63
C LYS A 164 6.93 9.93 20.88
N ASP A 165 8.18 9.99 20.45
CA ASP A 165 8.75 11.16 19.78
C ASP A 165 9.41 10.71 18.48
N ILE A 166 8.73 10.94 17.36
CA ILE A 166 9.17 10.51 16.04
C ILE A 166 10.27 11.45 15.52
N GLY A 167 10.23 12.75 15.86
CA GLY A 167 11.26 13.70 15.44
C GLY A 167 12.65 13.29 15.93
N ASN A 168 12.79 13.13 17.25
CA ASN A 168 14.05 12.67 17.86
C ASN A 168 14.41 11.23 17.45
N TYR A 169 13.42 10.41 17.09
CA TYR A 169 13.68 9.06 16.61
C TYR A 169 14.41 9.05 15.27
N PHE A 170 14.08 9.98 14.37
CA PHE A 170 14.75 10.15 13.09
C PHE A 170 16.12 10.83 13.21
N ASP A 171 16.47 11.41 14.36
CA ASP A 171 17.80 12.00 14.60
C ASP A 171 18.92 10.98 14.83
N ARG A 172 18.59 9.70 14.89
CA ARG A 172 19.55 8.60 15.01
C ARG A 172 20.46 8.48 13.80
N ALA A 173 21.67 7.97 14.03
CA ALA A 173 22.67 7.75 12.99
C ALA A 173 22.20 6.82 11.85
N GLU A 174 21.27 5.91 12.16
CA GLU A 174 20.64 4.99 11.20
C GLU A 174 19.99 5.74 10.02
N TYR A 175 19.44 6.93 10.25
CA TYR A 175 18.72 7.71 9.24
C TYR A 175 19.57 8.78 8.54
N ILE A 176 20.89 8.81 8.72
CA ILE A 176 21.75 9.81 8.07
C ILE A 176 21.59 9.81 6.55
N LYS A 177 21.55 8.62 5.94
CA LYS A 177 21.36 8.49 4.48
C LYS A 177 19.96 8.92 4.05
N TRP A 178 18.95 8.60 4.86
CA TRP A 178 17.56 9.01 4.62
C TRP A 178 17.42 10.54 4.65
N LYS A 179 17.98 11.20 5.67
CA LYS A 179 17.98 12.67 5.75
C LYS A 179 18.67 13.31 4.55
N ALA A 180 19.86 12.83 4.20
CA ALA A 180 20.58 13.32 3.02
C ALA A 180 19.79 13.11 1.71
N PHE A 181 18.96 12.06 1.63
CA PHE A 181 18.04 11.88 0.50
C PHE A 181 16.89 12.90 0.52
N ARG A 182 16.29 13.17 1.69
CA ARG A 182 15.22 14.17 1.82
C ARG A 182 15.67 15.60 1.51
N ASP A 183 16.93 15.92 1.78
CA ASP A 183 17.52 17.23 1.45
C ASP A 183 17.80 17.38 -0.08
N SER A 184 17.74 16.28 -0.83
CA SER A 184 17.90 16.29 -2.28
C SER A 184 16.67 16.87 -2.97
N GLU A 185 16.88 17.65 -4.03
CA GLU A 185 15.79 18.31 -4.76
C GLU A 185 14.81 17.32 -5.41
N ASP A 186 15.35 16.24 -5.98
CA ASP A 186 14.60 15.20 -6.69
C ASP A 186 13.64 14.41 -5.78
N SER A 187 13.85 14.42 -4.47
CA SER A 187 13.03 13.68 -3.50
C SER A 187 11.57 14.16 -3.47
N ARG A 188 11.27 15.32 -4.06
CA ARG A 188 9.91 15.86 -4.24
C ARG A 188 8.98 15.00 -5.09
N TYR A 189 9.55 14.15 -5.93
CA TYR A 189 8.80 13.24 -6.79
C TYR A 189 8.48 11.92 -6.10
N ILE A 190 9.01 11.67 -4.89
CA ILE A 190 8.77 10.42 -4.16
C ILE A 190 7.67 10.64 -3.10
N GLY A 191 6.64 9.82 -3.14
CA GLY A 191 5.62 9.70 -2.10
C GLY A 191 5.68 8.32 -1.44
N LEU A 192 5.78 8.28 -0.11
CA LEU A 192 5.85 7.02 0.64
C LEU A 192 4.63 6.87 1.53
N THR A 193 3.77 5.89 1.23
CA THR A 193 2.54 5.62 1.96
C THR A 193 2.74 4.67 3.13
N MET A 194 1.92 4.83 4.18
CA MET A 194 1.84 3.93 5.33
C MET A 194 0.50 4.13 6.05
N PRO A 195 0.00 3.19 6.86
CA PRO A 195 0.33 1.77 6.94
C PRO A 195 -0.40 0.96 5.85
N ARG A 196 -0.20 -0.36 5.79
CA ARG A 196 -0.94 -1.22 4.86
C ARG A 196 -2.44 -1.28 5.20
N VAL A 197 -3.25 -1.63 4.20
CA VAL A 197 -4.72 -1.71 4.27
C VAL A 197 -5.21 -3.14 4.07
N LEU A 198 -6.38 -3.46 4.61
CA LEU A 198 -6.97 -4.78 4.46
C LEU A 198 -7.44 -5.00 3.01
N GLY A 199 -6.89 -6.01 2.34
CA GLY A 199 -7.18 -6.31 0.94
C GLY A 199 -8.48 -7.09 0.71
N ARG A 200 -8.87 -7.92 1.69
CA ARG A 200 -10.12 -8.71 1.64
C ARG A 200 -10.67 -8.99 3.04
N LEU A 201 -11.95 -9.31 3.09
CA LEU A 201 -12.53 -9.96 4.27
C LEU A 201 -12.07 -11.42 4.35
N PRO A 202 -11.83 -11.93 5.56
CA PRO A 202 -11.65 -13.36 5.80
C PRO A 202 -12.87 -14.16 5.32
N TYR A 203 -12.63 -15.36 4.81
CA TYR A 203 -13.72 -16.24 4.37
C TYR A 203 -14.46 -16.84 5.56
N GLY A 204 -15.77 -16.89 5.45
CA GLY A 204 -16.62 -17.42 6.50
C GLY A 204 -18.10 -17.36 6.10
N PRO A 205 -18.96 -18.14 6.77
CA PRO A 205 -20.39 -18.17 6.48
C PRO A 205 -21.07 -16.82 6.74
N ASP A 206 -20.58 -16.07 7.75
CA ASP A 206 -21.12 -14.76 8.13
C ASP A 206 -20.55 -13.60 7.29
N THR A 207 -19.43 -13.82 6.61
CA THR A 207 -18.71 -12.79 5.84
C THR A 207 -18.82 -13.06 4.33
N VAL A 208 -17.90 -13.82 3.78
CA VAL A 208 -17.82 -14.18 2.36
C VAL A 208 -17.90 -15.71 2.27
N PRO A 209 -19.10 -16.28 2.01
CA PRO A 209 -19.25 -17.72 1.97
C PRO A 209 -18.68 -18.32 0.67
N VAL A 210 -18.06 -19.49 0.79
CA VAL A 210 -17.60 -20.30 -0.33
C VAL A 210 -18.73 -21.23 -0.78
N ARG A 211 -18.95 -21.38 -2.09
CA ARG A 211 -20.07 -22.18 -2.63
C ARG A 211 -19.86 -23.68 -2.51
N SER A 212 -18.61 -24.14 -2.56
CA SER A 212 -18.28 -25.57 -2.72
C SER A 212 -18.27 -26.35 -1.40
N PHE A 213 -17.85 -25.71 -0.31
CA PHE A 213 -17.76 -26.31 1.02
C PHE A 213 -17.80 -25.21 2.09
N ASN A 214 -18.07 -25.59 3.35
CA ASN A 214 -18.13 -24.62 4.44
C ASN A 214 -16.72 -24.23 4.91
N TYR A 215 -16.12 -23.27 4.23
CA TYR A 215 -14.81 -22.76 4.58
C TYR A 215 -14.90 -21.64 5.62
N VAL A 216 -14.21 -21.83 6.75
CA VAL A 216 -14.06 -20.84 7.82
C VAL A 216 -12.57 -20.58 8.00
N GLU A 217 -12.12 -19.39 7.60
CA GLU A 217 -10.72 -19.02 7.68
C GLU A 217 -10.33 -18.65 9.12
N GLU A 218 -9.29 -19.29 9.65
CA GLU A 218 -8.86 -19.08 11.04
C GLU A 218 -7.93 -17.87 11.18
N VAL A 219 -8.50 -16.66 11.06
CA VAL A 219 -7.82 -15.37 11.32
C VAL A 219 -7.94 -14.90 12.77
N LYS A 220 -8.68 -15.62 13.61
CA LYS A 220 -8.97 -15.23 15.00
C LYS A 220 -7.70 -15.44 15.83
N GLY A 221 -7.14 -14.36 16.37
CA GLY A 221 -5.94 -14.41 17.21
C GLY A 221 -5.26 -13.05 17.34
N PRO A 222 -4.19 -12.98 18.14
CA PRO A 222 -3.33 -11.80 18.22
C PRO A 222 -2.48 -11.60 16.95
N ASP A 223 -2.35 -12.63 16.10
CA ASP A 223 -1.50 -12.58 14.92
C ASP A 223 -2.16 -11.81 13.78
N HIS A 224 -1.69 -10.58 13.56
CA HIS A 224 -2.21 -9.70 12.53
C HIS A 224 -1.82 -10.14 11.11
N GLU A 225 -0.74 -10.89 10.96
CA GLU A 225 -0.20 -11.37 9.68
C GLU A 225 -1.10 -12.38 8.96
N LYS A 226 -2.05 -13.01 9.67
CA LYS A 226 -3.03 -13.90 9.03
C LYS A 226 -4.00 -13.15 8.12
N TYR A 227 -4.20 -11.86 8.34
CA TYR A 227 -4.99 -11.03 7.46
C TYR A 227 -4.20 -10.69 6.19
N LEU A 228 -4.92 -10.60 5.07
CA LEU A 228 -4.29 -10.18 3.82
C LEU A 228 -4.13 -8.65 3.78
N TRP A 229 -2.94 -8.20 4.14
CA TRP A 229 -2.56 -6.79 4.04
C TRP A 229 -2.10 -6.45 2.63
N THR A 230 -2.59 -5.34 2.12
CA THR A 230 -2.31 -4.80 0.79
C THR A 230 -1.67 -3.43 0.91
N ASN A 231 -0.77 -3.13 -0.01
CA ASN A 231 -0.06 -1.87 -0.02
C ASN A 231 -1.04 -0.67 -0.14
N ALA A 232 -0.85 0.35 0.69
CA ALA A 232 -1.68 1.56 0.67
C ALA A 232 -1.43 2.43 -0.58
N SER A 233 -0.33 2.20 -1.30
CA SER A 233 -0.02 2.86 -2.57
C SER A 233 -1.14 2.67 -3.60
N PHE A 234 -1.77 1.49 -3.64
CA PHE A 234 -2.91 1.20 -4.51
C PHE A 234 -4.17 1.98 -4.14
N ALA A 235 -4.42 2.17 -2.83
CA ALA A 235 -5.53 2.98 -2.35
C ALA A 235 -5.29 4.47 -2.64
N PHE A 236 -4.05 4.93 -2.49
CA PHE A 236 -3.66 6.29 -2.88
C PHE A 236 -3.81 6.52 -4.40
N ALA A 237 -3.39 5.54 -5.22
CA ALA A 237 -3.56 5.58 -6.66
C ALA A 237 -5.04 5.67 -7.08
N ALA A 238 -5.93 4.94 -6.41
CA ALA A 238 -7.37 5.04 -6.66
C ALA A 238 -7.91 6.46 -6.41
N ASN A 239 -7.41 7.15 -5.37
CA ASN A 239 -7.76 8.55 -5.13
C ASN A 239 -7.19 9.49 -6.19
N MET A 240 -5.96 9.26 -6.68
CA MET A 240 -5.38 10.02 -7.78
C MET A 240 -6.23 9.92 -9.05
N VAL A 241 -6.60 8.69 -9.43
CA VAL A 241 -7.46 8.43 -10.58
C VAL A 241 -8.84 9.09 -10.41
N LYS A 242 -9.44 8.98 -9.22
CA LYS A 242 -10.72 9.63 -8.90
C LYS A 242 -10.64 11.15 -9.02
N SER A 243 -9.57 11.77 -8.56
CA SER A 243 -9.34 13.22 -8.71
C SER A 243 -9.23 13.60 -10.18
N PHE A 244 -8.50 12.83 -10.98
CA PHE A 244 -8.35 13.07 -12.42
C PHE A 244 -9.69 12.96 -13.15
N ILE A 245 -10.48 11.93 -12.88
CA ILE A 245 -11.80 11.74 -13.52
C ILE A 245 -12.74 12.91 -13.18
N ASN A 246 -12.75 13.35 -11.92
CA ASN A 246 -13.69 14.39 -11.48
C ASN A 246 -13.30 15.80 -11.94
N ASN A 247 -12.00 16.11 -11.95
CA ASN A 247 -11.51 17.49 -12.11
C ASN A 247 -10.65 17.69 -13.37
N GLY A 248 -10.22 16.63 -14.04
CA GLY A 248 -9.16 16.65 -15.06
C GLY A 248 -7.74 16.75 -14.49
N TRP A 249 -7.60 16.95 -13.17
CA TRP A 249 -6.32 17.18 -12.49
C TRP A 249 -6.21 16.38 -11.19
N CYS A 250 -5.00 15.96 -10.84
CA CYS A 250 -4.70 15.19 -9.61
C CYS A 250 -4.43 16.11 -8.38
N VAL A 251 -5.28 17.12 -8.17
CA VAL A 251 -5.11 18.07 -7.04
C VAL A 251 -5.84 17.60 -5.78
N GLN A 252 -7.02 17.01 -5.95
CA GLN A 252 -7.93 16.63 -4.87
C GLN A 252 -7.68 15.18 -4.42
N ILE A 253 -6.53 14.95 -3.81
CA ILE A 253 -6.10 13.62 -3.34
C ILE A 253 -5.86 13.58 -1.82
N ARG A 254 -6.22 14.64 -1.10
CA ARG A 254 -5.99 14.81 0.33
C ARG A 254 -7.21 15.38 1.04
N GLY A 255 -7.39 15.02 2.31
CA GLY A 255 -8.47 15.47 3.17
C GLY A 255 -9.78 14.71 2.97
N PRO A 256 -10.61 14.60 4.02
CA PRO A 256 -11.77 13.71 4.03
C PRO A 256 -12.86 14.10 3.03
N GLN A 257 -13.02 15.40 2.77
CA GLN A 257 -14.00 15.94 1.82
C GLN A 257 -13.36 16.38 0.49
N ALA A 258 -12.03 16.42 0.41
CA ALA A 258 -11.28 16.92 -0.73
C ALA A 258 -10.61 15.79 -1.54
N GLY A 259 -11.25 14.61 -1.56
CA GLY A 259 -10.87 13.47 -2.40
C GLY A 259 -9.80 12.54 -1.80
N GLY A 260 -9.34 12.78 -0.58
CA GLY A 260 -8.40 11.90 0.13
C GLY A 260 -9.05 10.71 0.85
N ALA A 261 -10.38 10.62 0.88
CA ALA A 261 -11.10 9.54 1.55
C ALA A 261 -11.12 8.25 0.71
N VAL A 262 -10.55 7.19 1.28
CA VAL A 262 -10.62 5.81 0.77
C VAL A 262 -11.87 5.15 1.35
N GLN A 263 -12.84 4.93 0.47
CA GLN A 263 -14.15 4.34 0.80
C GLN A 263 -14.17 2.83 0.53
N ASP A 264 -15.09 2.14 1.18
CA ASP A 264 -15.36 0.71 1.02
C ASP A 264 -14.13 -0.17 1.32
N LEU A 265 -13.46 0.13 2.43
CA LEU A 265 -12.45 -0.77 2.96
C LEU A 265 -13.12 -1.95 3.68
N PRO A 266 -12.59 -3.18 3.54
CA PRO A 266 -13.10 -4.33 4.27
C PRO A 266 -13.07 -4.13 5.79
N ILE A 267 -14.20 -4.32 6.47
CA ILE A 267 -14.30 -4.27 7.93
C ILE A 267 -14.74 -5.64 8.45
N HIS A 268 -13.86 -6.31 9.18
CA HIS A 268 -14.14 -7.62 9.76
C HIS A 268 -14.67 -7.47 11.19
N LEU A 269 -15.85 -8.01 11.46
CA LEU A 269 -16.44 -8.10 12.79
C LEU A 269 -16.13 -9.47 13.38
N TYR A 270 -15.56 -9.52 14.58
CA TYR A 270 -15.25 -10.77 15.26
C TYR A 270 -15.64 -10.70 16.74
N ASP A 271 -16.09 -11.84 17.27
CA ASP A 271 -16.47 -11.98 18.67
C ASP A 271 -15.35 -12.69 19.45
N LEU A 272 -14.92 -12.06 20.55
CA LEU A 272 -13.95 -12.58 21.53
C LEU A 272 -14.62 -13.01 22.84
N GLY A 273 -15.95 -13.18 22.86
CA GLY A 273 -16.72 -13.53 24.06
C GLY A 273 -17.05 -12.34 24.96
N THR A 274 -16.65 -11.12 24.58
CA THR A 274 -17.01 -9.85 25.24
C THR A 274 -17.94 -8.99 24.37
N GLY A 275 -18.39 -9.53 23.24
CA GLY A 275 -19.19 -8.85 22.23
C GLY A 275 -18.43 -8.67 20.91
N ASN A 276 -19.17 -8.24 19.88
CA ASN A 276 -18.62 -8.00 18.55
C ASN A 276 -17.64 -6.82 18.59
N GLN A 277 -16.37 -7.11 18.31
CA GLN A 277 -15.33 -6.11 18.12
C GLN A 277 -15.05 -5.94 16.63
N VAL A 278 -14.68 -4.72 16.25
CA VAL A 278 -14.35 -4.36 14.88
C VAL A 278 -12.85 -4.47 14.69
N LYS A 279 -12.41 -5.29 13.73
CA LYS A 279 -11.03 -5.23 13.23
C LYS A 279 -10.88 -3.97 12.38
N ILE A 280 -9.88 -3.16 12.72
CA ILE A 280 -9.54 -1.97 11.96
C ILE A 280 -9.08 -2.36 10.54
N PRO A 281 -9.48 -1.60 9.50
CA PRO A 281 -9.12 -1.89 8.11
C PRO A 281 -7.68 -1.48 7.75
N SER A 282 -7.00 -0.73 8.61
CA SER A 282 -5.56 -0.45 8.52
C SER A 282 -4.79 -1.28 9.54
N GLU A 283 -3.51 -1.58 9.30
CA GLU A 283 -2.70 -2.36 10.26
C GLU A 283 -2.65 -1.71 11.65
N VAL A 284 -2.60 -0.38 11.68
CA VAL A 284 -2.62 0.43 12.90
C VAL A 284 -3.51 1.65 12.72
N MET A 285 -4.00 2.18 13.83
CA MET A 285 -4.69 3.45 13.85
C MET A 285 -3.71 4.59 14.14
N ILE A 286 -3.60 5.53 13.19
CA ILE A 286 -2.79 6.75 13.34
C ILE A 286 -3.72 7.92 13.67
N PRO A 287 -3.65 8.48 14.90
CA PRO A 287 -4.38 9.71 15.26
C PRO A 287 -3.92 10.90 14.42
N GLU A 288 -4.78 11.91 14.27
CA GLU A 288 -4.48 13.12 13.48
C GLU A 288 -3.20 13.86 13.94
N THR A 289 -2.91 13.88 15.25
CA THR A 289 -1.67 14.49 15.75
C THR A 289 -0.41 13.77 15.25
N ARG A 290 -0.47 12.43 15.14
CA ARG A 290 0.62 11.59 14.64
C ARG A 290 0.74 11.64 13.13
N GLU A 291 -0.41 11.71 12.44
CA GLU A 291 -0.49 11.92 11.01
C GLU A 291 0.36 13.13 10.61
N PHE A 292 0.20 14.26 11.32
CA PHE A 292 0.97 15.46 11.07
C PHE A 292 2.48 15.28 11.33
N GLU A 293 2.87 14.58 12.39
CA GLU A 293 4.28 14.27 12.68
C GLU A 293 4.92 13.42 11.58
N PHE A 294 4.25 12.36 11.12
CA PHE A 294 4.72 11.53 10.00
C PHE A 294 4.75 12.30 8.68
N SER A 295 3.76 13.15 8.46
CA SER A 295 3.68 14.01 7.28
C SER A 295 4.84 15.00 7.17
N ASN A 296 5.25 15.61 8.28
CA ASN A 296 6.43 16.48 8.34
C ASN A 296 7.74 15.72 8.07
N LEU A 297 7.74 14.41 8.28
CA LEU A 297 8.86 13.54 7.96
C LEU A 297 8.85 13.01 6.52
N GLY A 298 7.88 13.45 5.71
CA GLY A 298 7.79 13.11 4.29
C GLY A 298 7.10 11.78 4.00
N PHE A 299 6.22 11.34 4.90
CA PHE A 299 5.35 10.18 4.68
C PHE A 299 3.92 10.61 4.36
N ILE A 300 3.18 9.69 3.75
CA ILE A 300 1.76 9.83 3.40
C ILE A 300 0.97 8.83 4.27
N PRO A 301 0.68 9.19 5.53
CA PRO A 301 -0.08 8.35 6.44
C PRO A 301 -1.55 8.24 6.06
N LEU A 302 -2.08 7.02 6.12
CA LEU A 302 -3.51 6.73 6.05
C LEU A 302 -4.07 6.61 7.46
N SER A 303 -5.01 7.50 7.79
CA SER A 303 -5.68 7.51 9.08
C SER A 303 -7.08 6.92 8.97
N TYR A 304 -7.41 5.99 9.86
CA TYR A 304 -8.74 5.39 9.95
C TYR A 304 -9.62 6.14 10.95
N TYR A 305 -10.85 6.46 10.55
CA TYR A 305 -11.83 7.08 11.43
C TYR A 305 -12.59 6.01 12.23
N LYS A 306 -12.49 6.08 13.57
CA LYS A 306 -13.30 5.21 14.45
C LYS A 306 -14.78 5.40 14.15
N ASN A 307 -15.52 4.31 14.03
CA ASN A 307 -16.97 4.26 13.77
C ASN A 307 -17.41 4.83 12.42
N ARG A 308 -16.49 4.93 11.46
CA ARG A 308 -16.80 5.25 10.06
C ARG A 308 -16.25 4.15 9.16
N ASP A 309 -16.83 4.04 7.98
CA ASP A 309 -16.51 3.07 6.93
C ASP A 309 -15.44 3.59 5.95
N TYR A 310 -14.73 4.66 6.28
CA TYR A 310 -13.70 5.24 5.45
C TYR A 310 -12.40 5.53 6.22
N SER A 311 -11.29 5.41 5.49
CA SER A 311 -9.98 5.93 5.89
C SER A 311 -9.66 7.17 5.06
N CYS A 312 -8.73 8.00 5.52
CA CYS A 312 -8.40 9.24 4.83
C CYS A 312 -6.89 9.50 4.83
N PHE A 313 -6.37 9.88 3.67
CA PHE A 313 -5.09 10.57 3.57
C PHE A 313 -5.32 12.05 3.83
N PHE A 314 -4.87 12.57 4.97
CA PHE A 314 -5.04 14.00 5.30
C PHE A 314 -4.01 14.87 4.60
N SER A 315 -2.79 14.37 4.55
CA SER A 315 -1.68 14.98 3.85
C SER A 315 -1.15 14.07 2.75
N ALA A 316 -0.46 14.66 1.77
CA ALA A 316 0.16 13.96 0.66
C ALA A 316 1.54 14.58 0.41
N ASN A 317 2.33 14.70 1.48
CA ASN A 317 3.65 15.29 1.43
C ASN A 317 4.62 14.34 0.71
N SER A 318 5.52 14.92 -0.08
CA SER A 318 6.62 14.18 -0.68
C SER A 318 7.69 13.88 0.38
N ALA A 319 8.64 13.01 0.04
CA ALA A 319 9.77 12.71 0.91
C ALA A 319 10.66 13.94 1.19
N GLN A 320 10.58 14.98 0.36
CA GLN A 320 11.44 16.15 0.45
C GLN A 320 11.32 16.85 1.80
N ASN A 321 12.47 17.27 2.33
CA ASN A 321 12.53 18.23 3.42
C ASN A 321 12.64 19.64 2.82
N PRO A 322 11.60 20.49 2.96
CA PRO A 322 11.62 21.81 2.36
C PRO A 322 12.66 22.70 3.01
N ALA A 323 13.49 23.37 2.20
CA ALA A 323 14.48 24.31 2.70
C ALA A 323 13.79 25.54 3.32
N LEU A 324 14.26 25.96 4.50
CA LEU A 324 13.85 27.21 5.12
C LEU A 324 14.61 28.36 4.46
N TYR A 325 13.88 29.29 3.87
CA TYR A 325 14.45 30.51 3.30
C TYR A 325 14.18 31.69 4.25
N ASP A 326 15.08 32.67 4.27
CA ASP A 326 14.93 33.86 5.12
C ASP A 326 13.79 34.79 4.66
N THR A 327 13.40 34.68 3.39
CA THR A 327 12.29 35.46 2.81
C THR A 327 10.94 34.78 3.09
N ALA A 328 10.02 35.51 3.73
CA ALA A 328 8.69 35.05 4.12
C ALA A 328 7.83 34.52 2.95
N ASP A 329 8.11 34.91 1.70
CA ASP A 329 7.39 34.45 0.50
C ASP A 329 7.96 33.16 -0.12
N ALA A 330 9.24 32.85 0.11
CA ALA A 330 9.88 31.66 -0.46
C ALA A 330 9.66 30.41 0.39
N THR A 331 9.58 30.56 1.71
CA THR A 331 9.41 29.45 2.66
C THR A 331 8.06 28.73 2.52
N PRO A 332 6.93 29.41 2.32
CA PRO A 332 5.65 28.75 2.03
C PRO A 332 5.70 27.98 0.71
N THR A 333 6.28 28.58 -0.34
CA THR A 333 6.41 27.97 -1.67
C THR A 333 7.28 26.71 -1.66
N ALA A 334 8.34 26.71 -0.86
CA ALA A 334 9.20 25.55 -0.64
C ALA A 334 8.52 24.48 0.23
N ALA A 335 7.82 24.88 1.30
CA ALA A 335 7.11 23.98 2.21
C ALA A 335 5.86 23.34 1.58
N SER A 336 5.30 23.94 0.52
CA SER A 336 4.08 23.51 -0.14
C SER A 336 4.31 22.67 -1.41
N MET A 337 5.27 21.73 -1.41
CA MET A 337 5.40 20.74 -2.51
C MET A 337 4.86 19.35 -2.15
N PRO A 338 3.55 19.21 -1.86
CA PRO A 338 2.92 17.89 -1.80
C PRO A 338 2.95 17.26 -3.19
N VAL A 339 2.91 15.94 -3.23
CA VAL A 339 2.94 15.14 -4.46
C VAL A 339 1.82 15.57 -5.44
N CYS A 340 0.72 16.12 -4.94
CA CYS A 340 -0.36 16.68 -5.76
C CYS A 340 0.08 17.90 -6.59
N HIS A 341 0.90 18.79 -6.01
CA HIS A 341 1.43 19.96 -6.72
C HIS A 341 2.44 19.52 -7.78
N THR A 342 3.32 18.57 -7.44
CA THR A 342 4.23 17.97 -8.42
C THR A 342 3.43 17.35 -9.56
N SER A 343 2.44 16.49 -9.27
CA SER A 343 1.57 15.87 -10.28
C SER A 343 0.83 16.88 -11.17
N SER A 344 0.39 18.00 -10.61
CA SER A 344 -0.29 19.06 -11.37
C SER A 344 0.69 19.84 -12.26
N CYS A 345 1.87 20.19 -11.75
CA CYS A 345 2.94 20.80 -12.55
C CYS A 345 3.40 19.88 -13.68
N CYS A 346 3.50 18.57 -13.40
CA CYS A 346 3.79 17.56 -14.40
C CYS A 346 2.74 17.50 -15.51
N HIS A 347 1.46 17.70 -15.18
CA HIS A 347 0.41 17.74 -16.20
C HIS A 347 0.52 18.99 -17.08
N VAL A 348 0.90 20.14 -16.51
CA VAL A 348 1.16 21.36 -17.29
C VAL A 348 2.34 21.17 -18.23
N SER A 349 3.46 20.60 -17.78
CA SER A 349 4.65 20.39 -18.62
C SER A 349 4.44 19.42 -19.79
N ARG A 350 3.33 18.67 -19.80
CA ARG A 350 2.96 17.73 -20.86
C ARG A 350 1.94 18.28 -21.85
N THR A 351 1.21 19.31 -21.45
CA THR A 351 0.15 19.93 -22.28
C THR A 351 0.65 21.15 -23.04
N THR A 352 1.76 21.74 -22.61
CA THR A 352 2.55 22.75 -23.36
C THR A 352 3.62 22.08 -24.18
#